data_AF-A0A8J6BF66-F1
#
_entry.id   AF-A0A8J6BF66-F1
#
_cell.length_a   1.000
_cell.length_b   1.000
_cell.length_c   1.000
_cell.angle_alpha   90.00
_cell.angle_beta   90.00
_cell.angle_gamma   90.00
#
_symmetry.space_group_name_H-M   'P 1'
#
loop_
_entity.id
_entity.type
_entity.pdbx_description
1 polymer ?
#
loop_
_entity_poly.entity_id
_entity_poly.type
_entity_poly.pdbx_seq_one_letter_code
_entity_poly.pdbx_strand_id
1 'polypeptide(L)'
;VEVSRRVTLEELPPVLVLHLKRFVFEKTGGCQKLVKNIEYPVDLEISKDLLSPGVRSKIFKGQRTYRLFAVVYHHGNSATGGHYTTDVFQIGLNGWLRIDDQTVKVINQYQVVKQTVERTAYLLYYRRVDLL
;
A
#
# COMPACT_ATOMS: atom_id res chain seq x y z
N VAL A 1 7.39 -22.03 -29.98
CA VAL A 1 7.46 -22.36 -28.53
C VAL A 1 7.20 -21.07 -27.77
N GLU A 2 6.15 -21.02 -26.97
CA GLU A 2 5.82 -19.85 -26.13
C GLU A 2 6.50 -20.01 -24.77
N VAL A 3 7.18 -18.96 -24.29
CA VAL A 3 7.91 -18.96 -23.03
C VAL A 3 7.21 -18.02 -22.06
N SER A 4 6.91 -18.50 -20.85
CA SER A 4 6.35 -17.68 -19.77
C SER A 4 7.32 -17.55 -18.61
N ARG A 5 7.29 -16.39 -17.93
CA ARG A 5 8.07 -16.10 -16.73
C ARG A 5 7.12 -15.78 -15.58
N ARG A 6 7.33 -16.41 -14.42
CA ARG A 6 6.62 -16.13 -13.18
C ARG A 6 7.64 -15.81 -12.08
N VAL A 7 7.30 -14.84 -11.23
CA VAL A 7 8.07 -14.49 -10.03
C VAL A 7 7.22 -14.83 -8.81
N THR A 8 7.82 -15.48 -7.81
CA THR A 8 7.19 -15.85 -6.54
C THR A 8 7.94 -15.23 -5.37
N LEU A 9 7.28 -15.15 -4.22
CA LEU A 9 7.84 -14.70 -2.96
C LEU A 9 8.44 -15.89 -2.19
N GLU A 10 9.70 -15.75 -1.77
CA GLU A 10 10.37 -16.71 -0.90
C GLU A 10 10.20 -16.38 0.59
N GLU A 11 10.00 -15.09 0.91
CA GLU A 11 9.89 -14.63 2.29
C GLU A 11 8.83 -13.53 2.41
N LEU A 12 8.26 -13.43 3.62
CA LEU A 12 7.24 -12.44 3.97
C LEU A 12 7.76 -11.57 5.13
N PRO A 13 8.09 -10.30 4.88
CA PRO A 13 8.74 -9.45 5.87
C PRO A 13 7.80 -9.04 7.01
N PRO A 14 8.28 -8.76 8.23
CA PRO A 14 7.50 -8.17 9.33
C PRO A 14 6.70 -6.92 8.93
N VAL A 15 7.29 -6.09 8.08
CA VAL A 15 6.68 -4.89 7.50
C VAL A 15 6.75 -4.98 5.98
N LEU A 16 5.59 -4.96 5.33
CA LEU A 16 5.43 -4.94 3.88
C LEU A 16 5.14 -3.51 3.42
N VAL A 17 5.99 -2.99 2.55
CA VAL A 17 5.80 -1.68 1.91
C VAL A 17 5.42 -1.90 0.45
N LEU A 18 4.23 -1.44 0.06
CA LEU A 18 3.76 -1.50 -1.32
C LEU A 18 3.83 -0.11 -1.95
N HIS A 19 4.69 0.03 -2.95
CA HIS A 19 4.77 1.24 -3.77
C HIS A 19 3.88 1.10 -5.00
N LEU A 20 2.81 1.88 -5.04
CA LEU A 20 1.92 1.95 -6.20
C LEU A 20 2.60 2.76 -7.30
N LYS A 21 3.07 2.09 -8.35
CA LYS A 21 3.73 2.70 -9.51
C LYS A 21 2.75 3.57 -10.29
N ARG A 22 2.61 4.84 -9.87
CA ARG A 22 1.68 5.80 -10.47
C ARG A 22 2.27 6.63 -11.59
N PHE A 23 3.59 6.70 -11.74
CA PHE A 23 4.19 7.53 -12.78
C PHE A 23 4.63 6.65 -13.95
N VAL A 24 4.15 7.00 -15.14
CA VAL A 24 4.49 6.33 -16.40
C VAL A 24 4.97 7.39 -17.37
N PHE A 25 6.00 7.05 -18.14
CA PHE A 25 6.51 7.92 -19.19
C PHE A 25 5.90 7.51 -20.53
N GLU A 26 5.17 8.42 -21.16
CA GLU A 26 4.64 8.27 -22.51
C GLU A 26 5.48 9.06 -23.52
N LYS A 27 5.82 8.43 -24.65
CA LYS A 27 6.68 9.04 -25.68
C LYS A 27 6.14 10.36 -26.22
N THR A 28 4.82 10.55 -26.23
CA THR A 28 4.13 11.71 -26.81
C THR A 28 3.71 12.75 -25.77
N GLY A 29 3.73 12.42 -24.47
CA GLY A 29 3.14 13.24 -23.41
C GLY A 29 4.00 13.40 -22.16
N GLY A 30 5.24 12.90 -22.17
CA GLY A 30 6.15 12.98 -21.03
C GLY A 30 5.70 12.12 -19.85
N CYS A 31 6.11 12.52 -18.63
CA CYS A 31 5.74 11.81 -17.41
C CYS A 31 4.31 12.14 -16.99
N GLN A 32 3.46 11.12 -16.88
CA GLN A 32 2.06 11.25 -16.48
C GLN A 32 1.77 10.45 -15.22
N LYS A 33 0.87 10.98 -14.38
CA LYS A 33 0.37 10.30 -13.18
C LYS A 33 -0.89 9.50 -13.48
N LEU A 34 -0.84 8.20 -13.20
CA LEU A 34 -1.98 7.29 -13.19
C LEU A 34 -2.86 7.56 -11.97
N VAL A 35 -4.02 8.16 -12.22
CA VAL A 35 -5.08 8.42 -11.23
C VAL A 35 -6.04 7.25 -11.05
N LYS A 36 -5.68 6.05 -11.54
CA LYS A 36 -6.47 4.83 -11.38
C LYS A 36 -6.74 4.57 -9.90
N ASN A 37 -8.01 4.34 -9.59
CA ASN A 37 -8.46 3.87 -8.29
C ASN A 37 -7.94 2.44 -8.06
N ILE A 38 -7.20 2.27 -6.97
CA ILE A 38 -6.66 0.98 -6.52
C ILE A 38 -7.22 0.76 -5.12
N GLU A 39 -8.00 -0.31 -4.96
CA GLU A 39 -8.50 -0.71 -3.67
C GLU A 39 -7.39 -1.37 -2.87
N TYR A 40 -7.33 -1.05 -1.58
CA TYR A 40 -6.42 -1.68 -0.65
C TYR A 40 -7.17 -1.95 0.66
N PRO A 41 -7.19 -3.22 1.13
CA PRO A 41 -7.94 -3.57 2.33
C PRO A 41 -7.15 -3.16 3.57
N VAL A 42 -7.85 -2.96 4.69
CA VAL A 42 -7.18 -2.77 5.99
C VAL A 42 -6.47 -4.06 6.41
N ASP A 43 -7.10 -5.21 6.20
CA ASP A 43 -6.48 -6.52 6.40
C ASP A 43 -6.17 -7.15 5.04
N LEU A 44 -4.88 -7.27 4.72
CA LEU A 44 -4.37 -7.85 3.48
C LEU A 44 -3.88 -9.27 3.71
N GLU A 45 -4.48 -10.23 3.03
CA GLU A 45 -3.99 -11.62 3.01
C GLU A 45 -3.22 -11.91 1.72
N ILE A 46 -1.94 -12.26 1.85
CA ILE A 46 -1.12 -12.73 0.72
C ILE A 46 -1.58 -14.15 0.36
N SER A 47 -2.02 -14.32 -0.88
CA SER A 47 -2.42 -15.62 -1.42
C SER A 47 -1.24 -16.58 -1.44
N LYS A 48 -1.50 -17.85 -1.09
CA LYS A 48 -0.52 -18.94 -1.17
C LYS A 48 0.06 -19.12 -2.57
N ASP A 49 -0.67 -18.72 -3.62
CA ASP A 49 -0.18 -18.84 -5.00
C ASP A 49 0.92 -17.84 -5.37
N LEU A 50 1.08 -16.77 -4.59
CA LEU A 50 2.20 -15.85 -4.75
C LEU A 50 3.49 -16.38 -4.11
N LEU A 51 3.39 -17.42 -3.26
CA LEU A 51 4.52 -18.03 -2.57
C LEU A 51 5.17 -19.12 -3.41
N SER A 52 6.49 -19.25 -3.28
CA SER A 52 7.25 -20.34 -3.89
C SER A 52 6.80 -21.70 -3.34
N PRO A 53 6.96 -22.80 -4.12
CA PRO A 53 6.61 -24.14 -3.65
C PRO A 53 7.32 -24.53 -2.34
N GLY A 54 8.57 -24.10 -2.14
CA GLY A 54 9.38 -24.44 -0.96
C GLY A 54 8.93 -23.76 0.33
N VAL A 55 8.13 -22.70 0.22
CA VAL A 55 7.73 -21.83 1.35
C VAL A 55 6.23 -21.96 1.64
N ARG A 56 5.41 -22.24 0.62
CA ARG A 56 3.94 -22.29 0.70
C ARG A 56 3.40 -23.19 1.82
N SER A 57 4.06 -24.30 2.13
CA SER A 57 3.66 -25.24 3.18
C SER A 57 4.17 -24.84 4.58
N LYS A 58 5.20 -24.01 4.66
CA LYS A 58 5.86 -23.61 5.91
C LYS A 58 5.24 -22.36 6.53
N ILE A 59 4.69 -21.47 5.71
CA ILE A 59 4.06 -20.22 6.15
C ILE A 59 2.60 -20.45 6.54
N PHE A 60 2.26 -20.10 7.78
CA PHE A 60 0.89 -20.16 8.29
C PHE A 60 0.13 -18.84 8.06
N LYS A 61 -1.19 -18.84 8.28
CA LYS A 61 -2.07 -17.70 7.97
C LYS A 61 -1.61 -16.37 8.59
N GLY A 62 -1.25 -16.37 9.87
CA GLY A 62 -0.80 -15.15 10.58
C GLY A 62 0.40 -14.45 9.92
N GLN A 63 1.36 -15.21 9.39
CA GLN A 63 2.56 -14.66 8.75
C GLN A 63 2.31 -14.10 7.34
N ARG A 64 1.18 -14.48 6.73
CA ARG A 64 0.74 -14.01 5.40
C ARG A 64 -0.44 -13.05 5.46
N THR A 65 -0.92 -12.72 6.65
CA THR A 65 -1.93 -11.69 6.85
C THR A 65 -1.24 -10.45 7.43
N TYR A 66 -1.55 -9.30 6.86
CA TYR A 66 -1.02 -8.02 7.27
C TYR A 66 -2.14 -7.04 7.57
N ARG A 67 -1.89 -6.12 8.50
CA ARG A 67 -2.78 -5.00 8.80
C ARG A 67 -2.14 -3.68 8.37
N LEU A 68 -2.90 -2.89 7.63
CA LEU A 68 -2.53 -1.55 7.22
C LEU A 68 -2.37 -0.68 8.47
N PHE A 69 -1.25 0.04 8.57
CA PHE A 69 -1.02 0.97 9.67
C PHE A 69 -0.57 2.35 9.20
N ALA A 70 -0.15 2.50 7.94
CA ALA A 70 0.06 3.82 7.36
C ALA A 70 -0.19 3.83 5.85
N VAL A 71 -0.69 4.97 5.37
CA VAL A 71 -0.81 5.30 3.95
C VAL A 71 -0.13 6.63 3.71
N VAL A 72 0.73 6.69 2.70
CA VAL A 72 1.27 7.96 2.19
C VAL A 72 0.56 8.26 0.89
N TYR A 73 -0.01 9.45 0.79
CA TYR A 73 -0.70 9.95 -0.38
C TYR A 73 0.20 10.93 -1.13
N HIS A 74 0.09 10.93 -2.45
CA HIS A 74 0.70 11.95 -3.29
C HIS A 74 -0.41 12.77 -3.97
N HIS A 75 -0.38 14.08 -3.77
CA HIS A 75 -1.28 15.06 -4.36
C HIS A 75 -0.55 15.81 -5.49
N GLY A 76 -1.30 16.17 -6.55
CA GLY A 76 -0.73 16.79 -7.75
C GLY A 76 -0.37 15.77 -8.83
N ASN A 77 -0.09 16.28 -10.04
CA ASN A 77 0.03 15.48 -11.27
C ASN A 77 1.47 15.22 -11.72
N SER A 78 2.45 15.96 -11.19
CA SER A 78 3.85 15.80 -11.57
C SER A 78 4.53 14.69 -10.77
N ALA A 79 5.53 14.05 -11.36
CA ALA A 79 6.44 13.16 -10.64
C ALA A 79 7.54 13.91 -9.86
N THR A 80 7.81 15.16 -10.26
CA THR A 80 8.88 16.00 -9.69
C THR A 80 8.36 17.02 -8.69
N GLY A 81 7.06 17.04 -8.44
CA GLY A 81 6.43 18.00 -7.54
C GLY A 81 5.01 17.60 -7.18
N GLY A 82 4.60 18.02 -6.00
CA GLY A 82 3.31 17.66 -5.42
C GLY A 82 3.31 17.90 -3.93
N HIS A 83 2.29 17.38 -3.26
CA HIS A 83 2.16 17.44 -1.80
C HIS A 83 1.97 16.03 -1.24
N TYR A 84 2.60 15.74 -0.10
CA TYR A 84 2.50 14.44 0.54
C TYR A 84 1.80 14.58 1.88
N THR A 85 0.75 13.79 2.08
CA THR A 85 0.08 13.66 3.38
C THR A 85 0.08 12.20 3.81
N THR A 86 -0.11 11.93 5.09
CA THR A 86 -0.18 10.56 5.59
C THR A 86 -1.37 10.31 6.50
N ASP A 87 -1.97 9.14 6.36
CA ASP A 87 -2.89 8.60 7.36
C ASP A 87 -2.16 7.50 8.12
N VAL A 88 -2.12 7.57 9.46
CA VAL A 88 -1.40 6.62 10.32
C VAL A 88 -2.34 6.10 11.41
N PHE A 89 -2.30 4.80 11.65
CA PHE A 89 -3.01 4.17 12.76
C PHE A 89 -2.19 4.36 14.05
N GLN A 90 -2.78 5.05 15.02
CA GLN A 90 -2.19 5.28 16.33
C GLN A 90 -2.75 4.27 17.34
N ILE A 91 -1.89 3.38 17.83
CA ILE A 91 -2.25 2.30 18.77
C ILE A 91 -2.87 2.85 20.05
N GLY A 92 -2.27 3.90 20.63
CA GLY A 92 -2.76 4.49 21.89
C GLY A 92 -4.15 5.12 21.79
N LEU A 93 -4.55 5.56 20.58
CA LEU A 93 -5.89 6.09 20.31
C LEU A 93 -6.85 5.02 19.77
N ASN A 94 -6.32 3.84 19.44
CA ASN A 94 -7.03 2.82 18.66
C ASN A 94 -7.75 3.42 17.44
N GLY A 95 -7.08 4.33 16.73
CA GLY A 95 -7.72 5.18 15.72
C GLY A 95 -6.74 5.74 14.71
N TRP A 96 -7.28 6.33 13.64
CA TRP A 96 -6.48 6.88 12.55
C TRP A 96 -6.28 8.38 12.71
N LEU A 97 -5.06 8.83 12.41
CA LEU A 97 -4.68 10.22 12.34
C LEU A 97 -4.30 10.56 10.90
N ARG A 98 -4.89 11.63 10.36
CA ARG A 98 -4.43 12.30 9.15
C ARG A 98 -3.45 13.40 9.53
N ILE A 99 -2.27 13.33 8.95
CA ILE A 99 -1.19 14.29 9.14
C ILE A 99 -0.94 14.97 7.79
N ASP A 100 -1.15 16.27 7.79
CA ASP A 100 -0.97 17.18 6.66
C ASP A 100 -0.09 18.34 7.16
N ASP A 101 1.21 18.17 6.99
CA ASP A 101 2.27 18.98 7.62
C ASP A 101 2.05 19.17 9.13
N GLN A 102 1.79 20.40 9.55
CA GLN A 102 1.51 20.77 10.95
C GLN A 102 0.09 20.42 11.42
N THR A 103 -0.80 20.02 10.51
CA THR A 103 -2.20 19.74 10.80
C THR A 103 -2.40 18.26 11.08
N VAL A 104 -2.87 17.94 12.29
CA VAL A 104 -3.23 16.57 12.70
C VAL A 104 -4.73 16.49 12.95
N LYS A 105 -5.40 15.51 12.35
CA LYS A 105 -6.84 15.28 12.50
C LYS A 105 -7.14 13.81 12.78
N VAL A 106 -8.00 13.53 13.74
CA VAL A 106 -8.56 12.19 13.90
C VAL A 106 -9.51 11.92 12.74
N ILE A 107 -9.38 10.76 12.10
CA ILE A 107 -10.24 10.32 11.00
C ILE A 107 -10.74 8.90 11.26
N ASN A 108 -11.82 8.55 10.61
CA ASN A 108 -12.35 7.19 10.63
C ASN A 108 -11.65 6.30 9.61
N GLN A 109 -11.58 5.00 9.88
CA GLN A 109 -11.01 4.00 8.96
C GLN A 109 -11.65 4.05 7.56
N TYR A 110 -12.95 4.34 7.46
CA TYR A 110 -13.61 4.47 6.15
C TYR A 110 -13.00 5.59 5.31
N GLN A 111 -12.50 6.67 5.93
CA GLN A 111 -11.89 7.81 5.23
C GLN A 111 -10.48 7.49 4.72
N VAL A 112 -9.82 6.50 5.32
CA VAL A 112 -8.51 6.00 4.90
C VAL A 112 -8.66 5.22 3.60
N VAL A 113 -9.56 4.23 3.60
CA VAL A 113 -9.77 3.33 2.44
C VAL A 113 -10.64 3.95 1.35
N LYS A 114 -11.39 5.03 1.65
CA LYS A 114 -12.21 5.72 0.65
C LYS A 114 -11.34 6.32 -0.44
N GLN A 115 -11.59 5.89 -1.67
CA GLN A 115 -10.92 6.39 -2.86
C GLN A 115 -11.46 7.78 -3.23
N THR A 116 -10.55 8.68 -3.57
CA THR A 116 -10.87 9.98 -4.15
C THR A 116 -9.84 10.30 -5.22
N VAL A 117 -10.24 11.01 -6.27
CA VAL A 117 -9.35 11.42 -7.37
C VAL A 117 -8.21 12.30 -6.85
N GLU A 118 -8.48 13.10 -5.82
CA GLU A 118 -7.53 14.07 -5.25
C GLU A 118 -6.53 13.43 -4.29
N ARG A 119 -6.88 12.30 -3.66
CA ARG A 119 -6.03 11.61 -2.67
C ARG A 119 -5.72 10.19 -3.14
N THR A 120 -4.69 10.10 -3.98
CA THR A 120 -4.21 8.83 -4.51
C THR A 120 -3.14 8.24 -3.60
N ALA A 121 -3.39 7.05 -3.04
CA ALA A 121 -2.40 6.33 -2.22
C ALA A 121 -1.14 6.03 -3.05
N TYR A 122 0.03 6.33 -2.51
CA TYR A 122 1.32 6.19 -3.18
C TYR A 122 2.16 5.08 -2.53
N LEU A 123 2.26 5.09 -1.21
CA LEU A 123 2.86 4.02 -0.42
C LEU A 123 1.85 3.47 0.58
N LEU A 124 1.81 2.15 0.71
CA LEU A 124 1.01 1.45 1.72
C LEU A 124 1.96 0.69 2.64
N TYR A 125 1.76 0.87 3.95
CA TYR A 125 2.55 0.22 4.98
C TYR A 125 1.68 -0.76 5.75
N TYR A 126 2.11 -2.01 5.71
CA TYR A 126 1.42 -3.16 6.27
C TYR A 126 2.33 -3.84 7.29
N ARG A 127 1.81 -4.18 8.47
CA ARG A 127 2.52 -4.95 9.50
C ARG A 127 1.92 -6.33 9.59
N ARG A 128 2.73 -7.38 9.69
CA ARG A 128 2.23 -8.75 9.85
C ARG A 128 1.37 -8.89 11.10
N VAL A 129 0.27 -9.63 10.99
CA VAL A 129 -0.71 -9.78 12.06
C VAL A 129 -0.15 -10.61 13.23
N ASP A 130 0.77 -11.54 12.99
CA ASP A 130 1.41 -12.32 14.06
C ASP A 130 2.39 -11.52 14.94
N LEU A 131 2.56 -10.23 14.65
CA LEU A 131 3.40 -9.29 15.39
C LEU A 131 2.60 -8.13 16.02
N LEU A 132 1.26 -8.19 15.96
CA LEU A 132 0.36 -7.24 16.62
C LEU A 132 0.01 -7.73 18.02
#